data_AF-A0A834V7D7-F1
#
_entry.id   AF-A0A834V7D7-F1
#
_cell.length_a   1.000
_cell.length_b   1.000
_cell.length_c   1.000
_cell.angle_alpha   90.00
_cell.angle_beta   90.00
_cell.angle_gamma   90.00
#
_symmetry.space_group_name_H-M   'P 1'
#
loop_
_entity.id
_entity.type
_entity.pdbx_description
1 polymer ?
#
loop_
_entity_poly.entity_id
_entity_poly.type
_entity_poly.pdbx_seq_one_letter_code
_entity_poly.pdbx_strand_id
1 'polypeptide(L)'
;MADVSAEEKKKQEQKAPDRDAIHRATANLPACSTDRAAVQTTMRDFQTELRKILVSLIEVAQKLLALNPDAVELFKKANAMLDEDEDERVDEAALRQLTEMGFPESRAAKALRLNHMSVPQAMEWLIEHAEDPAIDAPLPGQASPAAAGAAAATPEAAAGTSEGDQEVRDELTDIFKKIRRKREFRADARAVVSLMEMGFDEKEVVDALRVSNNQQNAACEWLLGDRKPSPEELDQGIDPNSPLFQAILDNPVVQLGLTNPKTLLAFEDMLENPLNSTQWMNDPETGPVMLQISRIFQTLNRT
;
A
#
# COMPACT_ATOMS: atom_id res chain seq x y z
N MET A 1 16.23 -48.39 -43.22
CA MET A 1 17.15 -47.29 -42.89
C MET A 1 16.61 -45.91 -43.27
N ALA A 2 15.63 -45.78 -44.19
CA ALA A 2 15.06 -44.49 -44.56
C ALA A 2 14.07 -43.90 -43.52
N ASP A 3 13.29 -44.75 -42.84
CA ASP A 3 12.30 -44.32 -41.83
C ASP A 3 12.89 -43.63 -40.59
N VAL A 4 14.03 -44.12 -40.10
CA VAL A 4 14.69 -43.55 -38.91
C VAL A 4 15.17 -42.11 -39.16
N SER A 5 15.56 -41.82 -40.40
CA SER A 5 16.02 -40.48 -40.82
C SER A 5 14.88 -39.47 -40.94
N ALA A 6 13.65 -39.92 -41.21
CA ALA A 6 12.47 -39.06 -41.24
C ALA A 6 11.98 -38.73 -39.82
N GLU A 7 12.04 -39.70 -38.91
CA GLU A 7 11.66 -39.54 -37.51
C GLU A 7 12.62 -38.58 -36.77
N GLU A 8 13.94 -38.67 -37.03
CA GLU A 8 14.94 -37.76 -36.44
C GLU A 8 14.80 -36.31 -36.92
N LYS A 9 14.45 -36.10 -38.20
CA LYS A 9 14.17 -34.76 -38.74
C LYS A 9 12.93 -34.15 -38.10
N LYS A 10 11.86 -34.92 -37.95
CA LYS A 10 10.61 -34.47 -37.33
C LYS A 10 10.80 -34.12 -35.84
N LYS A 11 11.71 -34.84 -35.16
CA LYS A 11 12.08 -34.59 -33.76
C LYS A 11 12.98 -33.36 -33.59
N GLN A 12 13.80 -33.03 -34.60
CA GLN A 12 14.54 -31.75 -34.66
C GLN A 12 13.62 -30.56 -34.92
N GLU A 13 12.58 -30.71 -35.75
CA GLU A 13 11.59 -29.63 -36.00
C GLU A 13 10.67 -29.36 -34.79
N GLN A 14 10.48 -30.33 -33.90
CA GLN A 14 9.73 -30.15 -32.64
C GLN A 14 10.59 -29.65 -31.47
N LYS A 15 11.89 -29.45 -31.67
CA LYS A 15 12.79 -28.96 -30.63
C LYS A 15 12.62 -27.45 -30.50
N ALA A 16 12.45 -26.97 -29.25
CA ALA A 16 12.39 -25.54 -28.97
C ALA A 16 13.60 -24.82 -29.60
N PRO A 17 13.42 -23.64 -30.20
CA PRO A 17 14.50 -22.94 -30.89
C PRO A 17 15.61 -22.59 -29.90
N ASP A 18 16.85 -22.94 -30.24
CA ASP A 18 18.02 -22.62 -29.44
C ASP A 18 18.25 -21.10 -29.38
N ARG A 19 18.81 -20.61 -28.26
CA ARG A 19 19.04 -19.19 -27.99
C ARG A 19 19.79 -18.47 -29.14
N ASP A 20 20.77 -19.15 -29.74
CA ASP A 20 21.53 -18.64 -30.89
C ASP A 20 20.73 -18.56 -32.20
N ALA A 21 19.68 -19.38 -32.34
CA ALA A 21 18.77 -19.32 -33.48
C ALA A 21 17.81 -18.13 -33.33
N ILE A 22 17.31 -17.89 -32.11
CA ILE A 22 16.48 -16.74 -31.78
C ILE A 22 17.26 -15.44 -32.05
N HIS A 23 18.50 -15.32 -31.54
CA HIS A 23 19.33 -14.14 -31.76
C HIS A 23 19.62 -13.86 -33.24
N ARG A 24 19.85 -14.91 -34.05
CA ARG A 24 20.03 -14.76 -35.50
C ARG A 24 18.75 -14.32 -36.21
N ALA A 25 17.60 -14.83 -35.79
CA ALA A 25 16.32 -14.49 -36.37
C ALA A 25 15.88 -13.06 -36.00
N THR A 26 16.24 -12.57 -34.81
CA THR A 26 15.86 -11.25 -34.32
C THR A 26 16.86 -10.14 -34.67
N ALA A 27 18.06 -10.47 -35.14
CA ALA A 27 19.14 -9.50 -35.42
C ALA A 27 18.80 -8.38 -36.43
N ASN A 28 17.83 -8.61 -37.33
CA ASN A 28 17.46 -7.66 -38.38
C ASN A 28 16.11 -6.98 -38.14
N LEU A 29 15.48 -7.22 -36.99
CA LEU A 29 14.22 -6.56 -36.67
C LEU A 29 14.50 -5.14 -36.18
N PRO A 30 13.85 -4.11 -36.75
CA PRO A 30 13.91 -2.77 -36.16
C PRO A 30 13.35 -2.87 -34.74
N ALA A 31 14.04 -2.26 -33.77
CA ALA A 31 13.51 -2.11 -32.42
C ALA A 31 12.17 -1.37 -32.56
N CYS A 32 11.06 -2.10 -32.47
CA CYS A 32 9.74 -1.49 -32.52
C CYS A 32 9.65 -0.63 -31.26
N SER A 33 9.74 0.67 -31.49
CA SER A 33 9.74 1.71 -30.47
C SER A 33 8.62 1.47 -29.48
N THR A 34 8.99 1.50 -28.21
CA THR A 34 8.16 1.53 -27.00
C THR A 34 7.28 2.80 -26.94
N ASP A 35 6.69 3.23 -28.04
CA ASP A 35 5.87 4.46 -28.09
C ASP A 35 4.56 4.30 -27.31
N ARG A 36 4.09 3.05 -27.17
CA ARG A 36 2.98 2.71 -26.25
C ARG A 36 3.34 2.90 -24.77
N ALA A 37 4.63 2.87 -24.42
CA ALA A 37 5.09 3.11 -23.04
C ALA A 37 4.91 4.58 -22.66
N ALA A 38 5.07 5.52 -23.59
CA ALA A 38 5.05 6.97 -23.29
C ALA A 38 3.73 7.43 -22.64
N VAL A 39 2.58 6.90 -23.07
CA VAL A 39 1.26 7.25 -22.50
C VAL A 39 1.01 6.59 -21.14
N GLN A 40 1.59 5.41 -20.89
CA GLN A 40 1.57 4.76 -19.57
C GLN A 40 2.56 5.39 -18.57
N THR A 41 3.59 6.06 -19.07
CA THR A 41 4.64 6.70 -18.25
C THR A 41 4.04 7.87 -17.46
N THR A 42 3.23 8.73 -18.08
CA THR A 42 2.65 9.92 -17.43
C THR A 42 1.76 9.63 -16.22
N MET A 43 1.01 8.52 -16.21
CA MET A 43 0.19 8.13 -15.05
C MET A 43 1.02 7.37 -14.00
N ARG A 44 2.06 6.65 -14.43
CA ARG A 44 3.06 6.04 -13.54
C ARG A 44 3.93 7.09 -12.86
N ASP A 45 4.20 8.24 -13.47
CA ASP A 45 5.10 9.27 -12.91
C ASP A 45 4.60 9.75 -11.56
N PHE A 46 3.31 10.11 -11.43
CA PHE A 46 2.80 10.51 -10.12
C PHE A 46 2.79 9.35 -9.12
N GLN A 47 2.35 8.15 -9.51
CA GLN A 47 2.30 7.01 -8.57
C GLN A 47 3.69 6.58 -8.08
N THR A 48 4.70 6.61 -8.95
CA THR A 48 6.09 6.29 -8.60
C THR A 48 6.74 7.41 -7.77
N GLU A 49 6.49 8.67 -8.12
CA GLU A 49 6.97 9.82 -7.34
C GLU A 49 6.20 10.02 -6.03
N LEU A 50 4.94 9.58 -5.96
CA LEU A 50 4.09 9.69 -4.77
C LEU A 50 4.75 9.01 -3.57
N ARG A 51 5.37 7.85 -3.77
CA ARG A 51 6.14 7.17 -2.72
C ARG A 51 7.22 8.09 -2.13
N LYS A 52 8.01 8.75 -2.98
CA LYS A 52 9.07 9.68 -2.55
C LYS A 52 8.49 10.91 -1.85
N ILE A 53 7.37 11.44 -2.35
CA ILE A 53 6.63 12.54 -1.71
C ILE A 53 6.22 12.12 -0.30
N LEU A 54 5.52 10.99 -0.16
CA LEU A 54 5.01 10.48 1.11
C LEU A 54 6.14 10.24 2.11
N VAL A 55 7.25 9.60 1.69
CA VAL A 55 8.42 9.38 2.56
C VAL A 55 8.91 10.70 3.17
N SER A 56 9.03 11.75 2.34
CA SER A 56 9.51 13.06 2.77
C SER A 56 8.52 13.79 3.67
N LEU A 57 7.24 13.74 3.32
CA LEU A 57 6.16 14.35 4.11
C LEU A 57 6.02 13.71 5.48
N ILE A 58 6.20 12.39 5.56
CA ILE A 58 6.17 11.70 6.84
C ILE A 58 7.34 12.16 7.73
N GLU A 59 8.56 12.30 7.20
CA GLU A 59 9.67 12.82 7.99
C GLU A 59 9.40 14.21 8.56
N VAL A 60 8.72 15.07 7.78
CA VAL A 60 8.30 16.40 8.25
C VAL A 60 7.19 16.29 9.28
N ALA A 61 6.14 15.50 9.03
CA ALA A 61 5.04 15.29 9.96
C ALA A 61 5.51 14.70 11.30
N GLN A 62 6.43 13.74 11.29
CA GLN A 62 7.05 13.19 12.51
C GLN A 62 7.77 14.27 13.31
N LYS A 63 8.56 15.14 12.63
CA LYS A 63 9.24 16.26 13.29
C LYS A 63 8.25 17.27 13.87
N LEU A 64 7.19 17.59 13.14
CA LEU A 64 6.14 18.53 13.60
C LEU A 64 5.36 17.95 14.79
N LEU A 65 4.96 16.69 14.70
CA LEU A 65 4.21 16.02 15.77
C LEU A 65 5.07 15.79 17.01
N ALA A 66 6.38 15.56 16.87
CA ALA A 66 7.29 15.45 18.00
C ALA A 66 7.45 16.76 18.81
N LEU A 67 7.01 17.90 18.27
CA LEU A 67 6.97 19.17 18.99
C LEU A 67 5.70 19.33 19.85
N ASN A 68 4.67 18.51 19.61
CA ASN A 68 3.42 18.56 20.35
C ASN A 68 3.52 17.71 21.62
N PRO A 69 3.27 18.27 22.82
CA PRO A 69 3.35 17.52 24.08
C PRO A 69 2.34 16.37 24.16
N ASP A 70 1.18 16.51 23.51
CA ASP A 70 0.11 15.50 23.53
C ASP A 70 0.23 14.44 22.42
N ALA A 71 1.33 14.43 21.66
CA ALA A 71 1.45 13.61 20.46
C ALA A 71 1.25 12.11 20.73
N VAL A 72 1.74 11.58 21.86
CA VAL A 72 1.54 10.17 22.25
C VAL A 72 0.06 9.81 22.35
N GLU A 73 -0.74 10.63 23.03
CA GLU A 73 -2.18 10.37 23.19
C GLU A 73 -2.92 10.51 21.87
N LEU A 74 -2.55 11.52 21.07
CA LEU A 74 -3.13 11.71 19.76
C LEU A 74 -2.83 10.52 18.82
N PHE A 75 -1.63 9.93 18.88
CA PHE A 75 -1.29 8.71 18.15
C PHE A 75 -2.05 7.49 18.63
N LYS A 76 -2.18 7.30 19.95
CA LYS A 76 -2.97 6.20 20.52
C LYS A 76 -4.43 6.29 20.08
N LYS A 77 -5.01 7.49 20.15
CA LYS A 77 -6.39 7.74 19.70
C LYS A 77 -6.56 7.55 18.20
N ALA A 78 -5.63 8.05 17.39
CA ALA A 78 -5.69 7.90 15.94
C ALA A 78 -5.58 6.42 15.53
N ASN A 79 -4.65 5.66 16.12
CA ASN A 79 -4.56 4.21 15.86
C ASN A 79 -5.85 3.49 16.26
N ALA A 80 -6.41 3.77 17.45
CA ALA A 80 -7.65 3.13 17.89
C ALA A 80 -8.83 3.42 16.94
N MET A 81 -8.96 4.67 16.47
CA MET A 81 -9.97 5.03 15.48
C MET A 81 -9.78 4.32 14.14
N LEU A 82 -8.53 4.15 13.69
CA LEU A 82 -8.25 3.42 12.46
C LEU A 82 -8.50 1.91 12.60
N ASP A 83 -8.16 1.32 13.74
CA ASP A 83 -8.47 -0.09 14.01
C ASP A 83 -9.99 -0.30 14.02
N GLU A 84 -10.77 0.61 14.63
CA GLU A 84 -12.24 0.59 14.59
C GLU A 84 -12.80 0.77 13.17
N ASP A 85 -12.25 1.72 12.40
CA ASP A 85 -12.66 1.98 11.01
C ASP A 85 -12.39 0.76 10.09
N GLU A 86 -11.23 0.13 10.22
CA GLU A 86 -10.87 -1.08 9.46
C GLU A 86 -11.75 -2.27 9.87
N ASP A 87 -12.04 -2.40 11.17
CA ASP A 87 -12.95 -3.41 11.69
C ASP A 87 -14.39 -3.20 11.20
N GLU A 88 -14.80 -1.98 10.86
CA GLU A 88 -16.17 -1.70 10.41
C GLU A 88 -16.33 -1.87 8.88
N ARG A 89 -15.27 -1.66 8.10
CA ARG A 89 -15.30 -1.56 6.63
C ARG A 89 -15.09 -2.89 5.92
N VAL A 90 -16.19 -3.62 5.68
CA VAL A 90 -16.20 -4.78 4.80
C VAL A 90 -16.30 -4.33 3.34
N ASP A 91 -15.50 -4.91 2.44
CA ASP A 91 -15.66 -4.69 1.00
C ASP A 91 -17.07 -5.12 0.54
N GLU A 92 -17.92 -4.14 0.20
CA GLU A 92 -19.30 -4.37 -0.23
C GLU A 92 -19.39 -5.25 -1.49
N ALA A 93 -18.39 -5.24 -2.37
CA ALA A 93 -18.40 -6.06 -3.58
C ALA A 93 -18.15 -7.52 -3.23
N ALA A 94 -17.15 -7.79 -2.38
CA ALA A 94 -16.88 -9.11 -1.83
C ALA A 94 -18.04 -9.63 -0.98
N LEU A 95 -18.65 -8.75 -0.18
CA LEU A 95 -19.82 -9.06 0.64
C LEU A 95 -21.04 -9.39 -0.23
N ARG A 96 -21.31 -8.61 -1.28
CA ARG A 96 -22.34 -8.93 -2.28
C ARG A 96 -22.10 -10.27 -2.93
N GLN A 97 -20.86 -10.58 -3.30
CA GLN A 97 -20.53 -11.85 -3.92
C GLN A 97 -20.84 -13.05 -3.00
N LEU A 98 -20.49 -12.97 -1.71
CA LEU A 98 -20.78 -14.04 -0.75
C LEU A 98 -22.28 -14.13 -0.41
N THR A 99 -22.97 -13.00 -0.34
CA THR A 99 -24.42 -12.96 -0.08
C THR A 99 -25.23 -13.48 -1.27
N GLU A 100 -24.82 -13.19 -2.50
CA GLU A 100 -25.40 -13.77 -3.72
C GLU A 100 -25.20 -15.29 -3.80
N MET A 101 -24.13 -15.81 -3.22
CA MET A 101 -23.90 -17.26 -3.07
C MET A 101 -24.76 -17.91 -1.98
N GLY A 102 -25.52 -17.12 -1.21
CA GLY A 102 -26.45 -17.59 -0.19
C GLY A 102 -25.92 -17.56 1.24
N PHE A 103 -24.74 -16.98 1.48
CA PHE A 103 -24.22 -16.80 2.83
C PHE A 103 -24.86 -15.57 3.51
N PRO A 104 -25.26 -15.65 4.80
CA PRO A 104 -25.79 -14.49 5.51
C PRO A 104 -24.78 -13.35 5.58
N GLU A 105 -25.24 -12.11 5.40
CA GLU A 105 -24.39 -10.91 5.36
C GLU A 105 -23.51 -10.78 6.61
N SER A 106 -24.06 -11.03 7.80
CA SER A 106 -23.31 -10.99 9.06
C SER A 106 -22.15 -11.99 9.11
N ARG A 107 -22.35 -13.20 8.55
CA ARG A 107 -21.31 -14.23 8.48
C ARG A 107 -20.28 -13.91 7.41
N ALA A 108 -20.74 -13.48 6.24
CA ALA A 108 -19.89 -13.08 5.12
C ALA A 108 -18.99 -11.90 5.51
N ALA A 109 -19.53 -10.90 6.19
CA ALA A 109 -18.77 -9.79 6.76
C ALA A 109 -17.67 -10.28 7.73
N LYS A 110 -18.03 -11.16 8.66
CA LYS A 110 -17.08 -11.72 9.64
C LYS A 110 -15.99 -12.55 8.97
N ALA A 111 -16.35 -13.37 7.99
CA ALA A 111 -15.41 -14.20 7.24
C ALA A 111 -14.48 -13.35 6.38
N LEU A 112 -15.00 -12.31 5.73
CA LEU A 112 -14.18 -11.36 4.96
C LEU A 112 -13.19 -10.63 5.86
N ARG A 113 -13.62 -10.17 7.05
CA ARG A 113 -12.72 -9.54 8.03
C ARG A 113 -11.61 -10.49 8.49
N LEU A 114 -11.94 -11.75 8.80
CA LEU A 114 -10.96 -12.75 9.25
C LEU A 114 -10.00 -13.21 8.13
N ASN A 115 -10.40 -13.08 6.87
CA ASN A 115 -9.65 -13.56 5.71
C ASN A 115 -9.17 -12.41 4.81
N HIS A 116 -8.87 -11.25 5.40
CA HIS A 116 -8.26 -10.11 4.72
C HIS A 116 -9.01 -9.66 3.45
N MET A 117 -10.35 -9.61 3.53
CA MET A 117 -11.24 -9.24 2.42
C MET A 117 -11.12 -10.13 1.17
N SER A 118 -10.51 -11.31 1.29
CA SER A 118 -10.38 -12.29 0.21
C SER A 118 -11.61 -13.17 0.14
N VAL A 119 -12.47 -12.95 -0.87
CA VAL A 119 -13.65 -13.79 -1.16
C VAL A 119 -13.37 -15.30 -1.10
N PRO A 120 -12.34 -15.85 -1.78
CA PRO A 120 -12.13 -17.30 -1.78
C PRO A 120 -11.72 -17.85 -0.41
N GLN A 121 -10.92 -17.12 0.36
CA GLN A 121 -10.52 -17.55 1.70
C GLN A 121 -11.68 -17.39 2.71
N ALA A 122 -12.44 -16.31 2.59
CA ALA A 122 -13.64 -16.09 3.38
C ALA A 122 -14.70 -17.18 3.12
N MET A 123 -14.85 -17.62 1.86
CA MET A 123 -15.72 -18.72 1.50
C MET A 123 -15.28 -20.04 2.15
N GLU A 124 -13.99 -20.39 2.07
CA GLU A 124 -13.46 -21.59 2.72
C GLU A 124 -13.73 -21.57 4.24
N TRP A 125 -13.46 -20.42 4.87
CA TRP A 125 -13.73 -20.23 6.30
C TRP A 125 -15.22 -20.38 6.64
N LEU A 126 -16.12 -19.85 5.80
CA LEU A 126 -17.57 -19.99 5.97
C LEU A 126 -18.04 -21.44 5.83
N ILE A 127 -17.40 -22.23 4.97
CA ILE A 127 -17.72 -23.65 4.77
C ILE A 127 -17.21 -24.47 5.95
N GLU A 128 -15.96 -24.25 6.38
CA GLU A 128 -15.35 -24.93 7.53
C GLU A 128 -16.14 -24.67 8.83
N HIS A 129 -16.72 -23.48 8.96
CA HIS A 129 -17.47 -23.06 10.14
C HIS A 129 -19.00 -23.06 9.92
N ALA A 130 -19.52 -23.71 8.87
CA ALA A 130 -20.93 -23.62 8.49
C ALA A 130 -21.92 -24.04 9.60
N GLU A 131 -21.52 -24.95 10.49
CA GLU A 131 -22.36 -25.56 11.53
C GLU A 131 -22.24 -24.92 12.93
N ASP A 132 -21.36 -23.93 13.13
CA ASP A 132 -21.19 -23.31 14.46
C ASP A 132 -22.22 -22.19 14.71
N PRO A 133 -23.16 -22.36 15.67
CA PRO A 133 -24.17 -21.36 15.99
C PRO A 133 -23.60 -20.11 16.69
N ALA A 134 -22.36 -20.15 17.19
CA ALA A 134 -21.70 -19.02 17.84
C ALA A 134 -21.23 -17.94 16.85
N ILE A 135 -21.26 -18.19 15.55
CA ILE A 135 -20.82 -17.24 14.53
C ILE A 135 -21.80 -16.07 14.40
N ASP A 136 -23.08 -16.33 14.64
CA ASP A 136 -24.16 -15.33 14.62
C ASP A 136 -24.17 -14.46 15.89
N ALA A 137 -23.33 -14.76 16.88
CA ALA A 137 -23.13 -13.87 18.01
C ALA A 137 -22.37 -12.61 17.53
N PRO A 138 -22.88 -11.40 17.84
CA PRO A 138 -22.13 -10.18 17.58
C PRO A 138 -20.78 -10.27 18.27
N LEU A 139 -19.72 -9.84 17.59
CA LEU A 139 -18.37 -9.76 18.16
C LEU A 139 -18.45 -8.98 19.49
N PRO A 140 -17.79 -9.45 20.56
CA PRO A 140 -17.76 -8.72 21.83
C PRO A 140 -17.02 -7.40 21.61
N GLY A 141 -17.79 -6.32 21.48
CA GLY A 141 -17.30 -4.96 21.19
C GLY A 141 -18.43 -3.95 20.94
N GLN A 142 -19.59 -4.38 20.43
CA GLN A 142 -20.76 -3.51 20.16
C GLN A 142 -21.63 -3.20 21.40
N ALA A 143 -21.06 -3.27 22.60
CA ALA A 143 -21.74 -2.74 23.79
C ALA A 143 -21.58 -1.22 23.80
N SER A 144 -22.54 -0.51 23.18
CA SER A 144 -22.78 0.91 23.45
C SER A 144 -22.77 1.19 24.95
N PRO A 145 -21.90 2.06 25.49
CA PRO A 145 -22.14 2.64 26.80
C PRO A 145 -23.07 3.84 26.58
N ALA A 146 -24.37 3.61 26.73
CA ALA A 146 -25.33 4.67 26.92
C ALA A 146 -25.13 5.33 28.30
N ALA A 147 -24.78 6.62 28.28
CA ALA A 147 -25.04 7.65 29.28
C ALA A 147 -24.53 7.44 30.73
N ALA A 148 -23.48 8.19 31.09
CA ALA A 148 -23.38 8.84 32.41
C ALA A 148 -22.51 10.11 32.29
N GLY A 149 -23.12 11.27 32.56
CA GLY A 149 -22.45 12.55 32.56
C GLY A 149 -21.66 12.83 33.85
N ALA A 150 -20.92 13.95 33.76
CA ALA A 150 -20.31 14.72 34.84
C ALA A 150 -19.08 14.11 35.54
N ALA A 151 -17.91 14.67 35.28
CA ALA A 151 -17.33 15.68 36.16
C ALA A 151 -16.02 16.22 35.58
N ALA A 152 -15.88 17.54 35.62
CA ALA A 152 -14.65 18.24 35.33
C ALA A 152 -13.55 17.83 36.32
N ALA A 153 -12.35 17.60 35.80
CA ALA A 153 -11.11 17.77 36.55
C ALA A 153 -10.00 18.15 35.57
N THR A 154 -9.74 19.45 35.48
CA THR A 154 -8.42 19.95 35.11
C THR A 154 -7.42 19.51 36.18
N PRO A 155 -6.19 19.15 35.80
CA PRO A 155 -5.03 19.54 36.58
C PRO A 155 -4.22 20.52 35.74
N GLU A 156 -4.19 21.74 36.24
CA GLU A 156 -3.28 22.80 35.85
C GLU A 156 -1.85 22.41 36.25
N ALA A 157 -0.90 22.89 35.45
CA ALA A 157 0.52 22.64 35.45
C ALA A 157 1.23 22.67 36.82
N ALA A 158 2.20 21.76 37.00
CA ALA A 158 3.35 22.00 37.85
C ALA A 158 4.60 21.21 37.36
N ALA A 159 5.49 21.96 36.71
CA ALA A 159 6.94 21.80 36.61
C ALA A 159 7.57 20.48 37.11
N GLY A 160 8.01 19.65 36.15
CA GLY A 160 8.98 18.58 36.34
C GLY A 160 9.82 18.44 35.07
N THR A 161 10.91 19.20 34.99
CA THR A 161 11.85 19.15 33.86
C THR A 161 12.60 17.82 33.80
N SER A 162 12.68 17.30 32.57
CA SER A 162 13.63 16.35 31.95
C SER A 162 13.37 14.84 31.97
N GLU A 163 12.73 14.23 32.95
CA GLU A 163 12.52 12.75 32.90
C GLU A 163 11.24 12.37 32.14
N GLY A 164 10.09 12.96 32.48
CA GLY A 164 8.82 12.66 31.80
C GLY A 164 8.77 13.08 30.33
N ASP A 165 9.35 14.24 29.98
CA ASP A 165 9.46 14.68 28.58
C ASP A 165 10.39 13.78 27.76
N GLN A 166 11.41 13.19 28.40
CA GLN A 166 12.32 12.27 27.74
C GLN A 166 11.65 10.90 27.52
N GLU A 167 10.90 10.40 28.51
CA GLU A 167 10.08 9.18 28.37
C GLU A 167 9.01 9.33 27.28
N VAL A 168 8.29 10.46 27.23
CA VAL A 168 7.30 10.73 26.17
C VAL A 168 7.95 10.78 24.78
N ARG A 169 9.13 11.40 24.67
CA ARG A 169 9.91 11.43 23.42
C ARG A 169 10.45 10.05 23.03
N ASP A 170 10.87 9.25 23.99
CA ASP A 170 11.36 7.90 23.77
C ASP A 170 10.19 6.97 23.35
N GLU A 171 9.02 7.11 23.97
CA GLU A 171 7.77 6.45 23.55
C GLU A 171 7.35 6.85 22.14
N LEU A 172 7.34 8.15 21.81
CA LEU A 172 7.09 8.66 20.45
C LEU A 172 8.08 8.07 19.45
N THR A 173 9.36 8.05 19.82
CA THR A 173 10.42 7.51 18.97
C THR A 173 10.21 6.01 18.73
N ASP A 174 9.77 5.26 19.73
CA ASP A 174 9.47 3.84 19.59
C ASP A 174 8.17 3.59 18.82
N ILE A 175 7.17 4.47 18.94
CA ILE A 175 5.98 4.49 18.09
C ILE A 175 6.41 4.72 16.63
N PHE A 176 7.22 5.74 16.35
CA PHE A 176 7.74 6.02 15.02
C PHE A 176 8.62 4.90 14.46
N LYS A 177 9.43 4.22 15.29
CA LYS A 177 10.19 3.03 14.86
C LYS A 177 9.28 1.85 14.52
N LYS A 178 8.23 1.60 15.31
CA LYS A 178 7.24 0.55 15.04
C LYS A 178 6.49 0.83 13.74
N ILE A 179 6.07 2.08 13.55
CA ILE A 179 5.45 2.56 12.32
C ILE A 179 6.41 2.38 11.14
N ARG A 180 7.68 2.79 11.29
CA ARG A 180 8.71 2.64 10.25
C ARG A 180 9.01 1.19 9.88
N ARG A 181 8.86 0.23 10.81
CA ARG A 181 9.01 -1.21 10.55
C ARG A 181 7.81 -1.81 9.81
N LYS A 182 6.61 -1.24 9.97
CA LYS A 182 5.42 -1.65 9.20
C LYS A 182 5.48 -1.20 7.73
N ARG A 183 6.38 -0.27 7.36
CA ARG A 183 6.59 0.17 5.96
C ARG A 183 7.08 -0.90 4.98
N GLU A 184 7.26 -2.14 5.39
CA GLU A 184 7.65 -3.20 4.45
C GLU A 184 6.54 -3.36 3.41
N PHE A 185 6.87 -3.06 2.16
CA PHE A 185 5.93 -3.09 1.05
C PHE A 185 5.20 -4.44 0.99
N ARG A 186 3.86 -4.39 1.01
CA ARG A 186 3.03 -5.59 0.93
C ARG A 186 2.78 -5.96 -0.52
N ALA A 187 3.56 -6.92 -1.02
CA ALA A 187 3.36 -7.48 -2.36
C ALA A 187 2.05 -8.28 -2.44
N ASP A 188 1.31 -8.12 -3.54
CA ASP A 188 0.11 -8.92 -3.79
C ASP A 188 0.49 -10.40 -3.97
N ALA A 189 -0.02 -11.26 -3.08
CA ALA A 189 0.26 -12.68 -3.08
C ALA A 189 -0.11 -13.35 -4.41
N ARG A 190 -1.18 -12.91 -5.08
CA ARG A 190 -1.58 -13.46 -6.38
C ARG A 190 -0.56 -13.11 -7.46
N ALA A 191 -0.18 -11.84 -7.54
CA ALA A 191 0.84 -11.39 -8.48
C ALA A 191 2.20 -12.05 -8.22
N VAL A 192 2.58 -12.24 -6.95
CA VAL A 192 3.82 -12.93 -6.57
C VAL A 192 3.81 -14.37 -7.09
N VAL A 193 2.77 -15.14 -6.77
CA VAL A 193 2.65 -16.54 -7.20
C VAL A 193 2.69 -16.63 -8.73
N SER A 194 1.92 -15.80 -9.43
CA SER A 194 1.88 -15.83 -10.89
C SER A 194 3.21 -15.47 -11.55
N LEU A 195 4.00 -14.55 -10.98
CA LEU A 195 5.32 -14.22 -11.49
C LEU A 195 6.36 -15.30 -11.14
N MET A 196 6.26 -15.92 -9.96
CA MET A 196 7.10 -17.06 -9.60
C MET A 196 6.84 -18.28 -10.51
N GLU A 197 5.59 -18.52 -10.90
CA GLU A 197 5.22 -19.55 -11.88
C GLU A 197 5.85 -19.31 -13.28
N MET A 198 6.13 -18.06 -13.63
CA MET A 198 6.88 -17.71 -14.85
C MET A 198 8.39 -17.98 -14.72
N GLY A 199 8.87 -18.38 -13.55
CA GLY A 199 10.26 -18.73 -13.26
C GLY A 199 11.12 -17.57 -12.73
N PHE A 200 10.50 -16.47 -12.29
CA PHE A 200 11.20 -15.38 -11.64
C PHE A 200 11.46 -15.66 -10.15
N ASP A 201 12.58 -15.17 -9.63
CA ASP A 201 12.92 -15.29 -8.21
C ASP A 201 11.99 -14.43 -7.34
N GLU A 202 11.54 -14.97 -6.20
CA GLU A 202 10.62 -14.29 -5.28
C GLU A 202 11.10 -12.88 -4.87
N LYS A 203 12.41 -12.73 -4.62
CA LYS A 203 13.01 -11.44 -4.26
C LYS A 203 12.87 -10.41 -5.38
N GLU A 204 13.17 -10.83 -6.62
CA GLU A 204 13.06 -9.96 -7.80
C GLU A 204 11.60 -9.60 -8.08
N VAL A 205 10.69 -10.54 -7.85
CA VAL A 205 9.24 -10.34 -8.00
C VAL A 205 8.73 -9.32 -6.98
N VAL A 206 9.15 -9.41 -5.72
CA VAL A 206 8.78 -8.43 -4.69
C VAL A 206 9.33 -7.04 -5.04
N ASP A 207 10.59 -6.96 -5.47
CA ASP A 207 11.20 -5.70 -5.90
C ASP A 207 10.48 -5.09 -7.12
N ALA A 208 10.12 -5.92 -8.10
CA ALA A 208 9.38 -5.51 -9.28
C ALA A 208 7.98 -4.99 -8.91
N LEU A 209 7.27 -5.70 -8.04
CA LEU A 209 5.94 -5.29 -7.56
C LEU A 209 6.00 -4.01 -6.73
N ARG A 210 7.09 -3.79 -5.99
CA ARG A 210 7.33 -2.57 -5.23
C ARG A 210 7.48 -1.35 -6.13
N VAL A 211 8.27 -1.49 -7.20
CA VAL A 211 8.44 -0.43 -8.21
C VAL A 211 7.17 -0.23 -9.04
N SER A 212 6.46 -1.32 -9.32
CA SER A 212 5.29 -1.31 -10.19
C SER A 212 3.96 -1.05 -9.48
N ASN A 213 4.00 -0.84 -8.16
CA ASN A 213 2.81 -0.55 -7.36
C ASN A 213 1.77 -1.69 -7.37
N ASN A 214 2.22 -2.93 -7.19
CA ASN A 214 1.42 -4.17 -7.29
C ASN A 214 0.78 -4.40 -8.67
N GLN A 215 1.22 -3.72 -9.73
CA GLN A 215 0.76 -4.02 -11.08
C GLN A 215 1.58 -5.16 -11.69
N GLN A 216 0.93 -6.31 -11.89
CA GLN A 216 1.58 -7.52 -12.41
C GLN A 216 2.21 -7.31 -13.80
N ASN A 217 1.49 -6.68 -14.74
CA ASN A 217 1.99 -6.44 -16.09
C ASN A 217 3.24 -5.55 -16.08
N ALA A 218 3.21 -4.52 -15.24
CA ALA A 218 4.29 -3.57 -15.05
C ALA A 218 5.51 -4.19 -14.37
N ALA A 219 5.28 -5.06 -13.38
CA ALA A 219 6.33 -5.85 -12.74
C ALA A 219 7.01 -6.79 -13.75
N CYS A 220 6.22 -7.44 -14.61
CA CYS A 220 6.75 -8.30 -15.67
C CYS A 220 7.59 -7.49 -16.67
N GLU A 221 7.13 -6.31 -17.09
CA GLU A 221 7.92 -5.39 -17.93
C GLU A 221 9.25 -4.99 -17.25
N TRP A 222 9.22 -4.69 -15.95
CA TRP A 222 10.41 -4.32 -15.19
C TRP A 222 11.41 -5.49 -15.06
N LEU A 223 10.91 -6.71 -14.80
CA LEU A 223 11.70 -7.94 -14.69
C LEU A 223 12.38 -8.33 -16.02
N LEU A 224 11.69 -8.09 -17.15
CA LEU A 224 12.17 -8.39 -18.49
C LEU A 224 13.01 -7.26 -19.11
N GLY A 225 12.97 -6.05 -18.53
CA GLY A 225 13.67 -4.87 -19.00
C GLY A 225 15.00 -4.60 -18.27
N ASP A 226 15.39 -3.32 -18.23
CA ASP A 226 16.64 -2.87 -17.62
C ASP A 226 16.58 -2.72 -16.09
N ARG A 227 15.49 -3.16 -15.45
CA ARG A 227 15.26 -3.06 -13.99
C ARG A 227 15.44 -1.64 -13.42
N LYS A 228 15.01 -0.64 -14.18
CA LYS A 228 15.00 0.78 -13.78
C LYS A 228 13.56 1.28 -13.63
N PRO A 229 13.25 2.09 -12.60
CA PRO A 229 14.12 2.58 -11.51
C PRO A 229 14.45 1.50 -10.48
N SER A 230 15.50 1.74 -9.67
CA SER A 230 15.89 0.81 -8.61
C SER A 230 14.93 0.91 -7.41
N PRO A 231 14.61 -0.20 -6.72
CA PRO A 231 13.74 -0.15 -5.53
C PRO A 231 14.29 0.73 -4.41
N GLU A 232 15.61 0.91 -4.32
CA GLU A 232 16.28 1.73 -3.30
C GLU A 232 16.07 3.24 -3.53
N GLU A 233 16.00 3.69 -4.79
CA GLU A 233 15.69 5.08 -5.14
C GLU A 233 14.28 5.50 -4.69
N LEU A 234 13.39 4.54 -4.48
CA LEU A 234 12.03 4.81 -4.01
C LEU A 234 11.94 5.05 -2.50
N ASP A 235 12.94 4.60 -1.74
CA ASP A 235 13.04 4.85 -0.30
C ASP A 235 13.74 6.17 0.00
N GLN A 236 14.43 6.73 -0.99
CA GLN A 236 15.00 8.06 -0.91
C GLN A 236 13.88 9.08 -1.16
N GLY A 237 13.52 9.84 -0.13
CA GLY A 237 12.59 10.95 -0.27
C GLY A 237 13.03 11.98 -1.31
N ILE A 238 12.15 12.93 -1.62
CA ILE A 238 12.43 14.06 -2.50
C ILE A 238 13.46 14.98 -1.84
N ASP A 239 14.34 15.55 -2.65
CA ASP A 239 15.27 16.58 -2.22
C ASP A 239 14.50 17.73 -1.52
N PRO A 240 14.84 18.05 -0.25
CA PRO A 240 14.22 19.15 0.48
C PRO A 240 14.30 20.51 -0.24
N ASN A 241 15.27 20.70 -1.14
CA ASN A 241 15.44 21.94 -1.91
C ASN A 241 14.66 21.92 -3.24
N SER A 242 13.96 20.83 -3.56
CA SER A 242 13.18 20.72 -4.78
C SER A 242 12.03 21.74 -4.81
N PRO A 243 11.79 22.44 -5.93
CA PRO A 243 10.65 23.33 -6.08
C PRO A 243 9.31 22.64 -5.81
N LEU A 244 9.20 21.35 -6.12
CA LEU A 244 8.03 20.53 -5.82
C LEU A 244 7.81 20.39 -4.32
N PHE A 245 8.86 20.06 -3.57
CA PHE A 245 8.76 19.88 -2.12
C PHE A 245 8.43 21.20 -1.42
N GLN A 246 9.08 22.30 -1.83
CA GLN A 246 8.79 23.63 -1.30
C GLN A 246 7.34 24.06 -1.60
N ALA A 247 6.85 23.87 -2.82
CA ALA A 247 5.47 24.21 -3.17
C ALA A 247 4.43 23.37 -2.39
N ILE A 248 4.75 22.10 -2.10
CA ILE A 248 3.90 21.24 -1.26
C ILE A 248 3.87 21.76 0.18
N LEU A 249 5.04 22.11 0.75
CA LEU A 249 5.13 22.62 2.11
C LEU A 249 4.57 24.03 2.27
N ASP A 250 4.60 24.88 1.24
CA ASP A 250 3.97 26.21 1.27
C ASP A 250 2.44 26.15 1.28
N ASN A 251 1.84 25.00 0.98
CA ASN A 251 0.40 24.85 0.95
C ASN A 251 -0.18 24.71 2.37
N PRO A 252 -1.10 25.61 2.80
CA PRO A 252 -1.63 25.61 4.16
C PRO A 252 -2.49 24.37 4.47
N VAL A 253 -3.16 23.79 3.47
CA VAL A 253 -3.96 22.56 3.65
C VAL A 253 -3.03 21.39 3.96
N VAL A 254 -1.90 21.31 3.25
CA VAL A 254 -0.90 20.27 3.49
C VAL A 254 -0.26 20.44 4.85
N GLN A 255 0.17 21.67 5.20
CA GLN A 255 0.74 21.93 6.53
C GLN A 255 -0.21 21.53 7.67
N LEU A 256 -1.49 21.89 7.56
CA LEU A 256 -2.49 21.51 8.56
C LEU A 256 -2.65 19.99 8.62
N GLY A 257 -2.67 19.31 7.47
CA GLY A 257 -2.69 17.85 7.39
C GLY A 257 -1.51 17.19 8.11
N LEU A 258 -0.29 17.71 7.93
CA LEU A 258 0.92 17.15 8.57
C LEU A 258 0.92 17.27 10.11
N THR A 259 0.08 18.16 10.67
CA THR A 259 -0.11 18.25 12.13
C THR A 259 -1.12 17.24 12.68
N ASN A 260 -1.85 16.52 11.82
CA ASN A 260 -2.81 15.50 12.22
C ASN A 260 -2.14 14.11 12.19
N PRO A 261 -2.10 13.37 13.32
CA PRO A 261 -1.52 12.02 13.34
C PRO A 261 -2.28 11.03 12.46
N LYS A 262 -3.58 11.21 12.23
CA LYS A 262 -4.35 10.36 11.30
C LYS A 262 -3.81 10.48 9.88
N THR A 263 -3.49 11.69 9.42
CA THR A 263 -2.88 11.92 8.10
C THR A 263 -1.50 11.28 8.01
N LEU A 264 -0.72 11.28 9.10
CA LEU A 264 0.55 10.56 9.14
C LEU A 264 0.36 9.05 8.96
N LEU A 265 -0.56 8.45 9.72
CA LEU A 265 -0.87 7.03 9.63
C LEU A 265 -1.42 6.65 8.26
N ALA A 266 -2.22 7.52 7.65
CA ALA A 266 -2.72 7.34 6.30
C ALA A 266 -1.58 7.31 5.26
N PHE A 267 -0.62 8.25 5.36
CA PHE A 267 0.54 8.26 4.47
C PHE A 267 1.40 7.00 4.64
N GLU A 268 1.51 6.48 5.85
CA GLU A 268 2.21 5.22 6.13
C GLU A 268 1.47 4.02 5.53
N ASP A 269 0.16 3.93 5.70
CA ASP A 269 -0.66 2.86 5.12
C ASP A 269 -0.61 2.88 3.57
N MET A 270 -0.62 4.07 2.97
CA MET A 270 -0.42 4.24 1.53
C MET A 270 0.97 3.80 1.04
N LEU A 271 1.99 3.89 1.88
CA LEU A 271 3.34 3.40 1.57
C LEU A 271 3.46 1.88 1.68
N GLU A 272 2.78 1.28 2.67
CA GLU A 272 2.72 -0.15 2.92
C GLU A 272 1.91 -0.86 1.82
N ASN A 273 0.69 -0.39 1.56
CA ASN A 273 -0.20 -0.89 0.53
C ASN A 273 -0.72 0.23 -0.38
N PRO A 274 -0.15 0.38 -1.58
CA PRO A 274 -0.57 1.41 -2.50
C PRO A 274 -2.02 1.31 -2.99
N LEU A 275 -2.67 0.15 -2.85
CA LEU A 275 -4.09 -0.01 -3.19
C LEU A 275 -5.00 0.80 -2.26
N ASN A 276 -4.58 1.02 -1.02
CA ASN A 276 -5.31 1.82 -0.03
C ASN A 276 -5.30 3.32 -0.37
N SER A 277 -4.46 3.77 -1.30
CA SER A 277 -4.41 5.18 -1.74
C SER A 277 -5.78 5.74 -2.16
N THR A 278 -6.61 4.91 -2.80
CA THR A 278 -7.95 5.33 -3.23
C THR A 278 -8.89 5.54 -2.03
N GLN A 279 -8.77 4.70 -1.00
CA GLN A 279 -9.54 4.82 0.24
C GLN A 279 -9.21 6.14 0.95
N TRP A 280 -7.92 6.44 1.13
CA TRP A 280 -7.49 7.67 1.79
C TRP A 280 -7.79 8.93 0.99
N MET A 281 -7.89 8.84 -0.33
CA MET A 281 -8.32 9.95 -1.18
C MET A 281 -9.80 10.33 -0.95
N ASN A 282 -10.62 9.39 -0.50
CA ASN A 282 -12.03 9.62 -0.17
C ASN A 282 -12.26 9.99 1.31
N ASP A 283 -11.22 9.93 2.15
CA ASP A 283 -11.31 10.29 3.57
C ASP A 283 -11.51 11.82 3.71
N PRO A 284 -12.44 12.29 4.57
CA PRO A 284 -12.72 13.71 4.72
C PRO A 284 -11.55 14.56 5.20
N GLU A 285 -10.62 13.98 5.96
CA GLU A 285 -9.48 14.69 6.56
C GLU A 285 -8.22 14.56 5.70
N THR A 286 -7.94 13.36 5.20
CA THR A 286 -6.72 13.04 4.44
C THR A 286 -6.88 13.32 2.94
N GLY A 287 -8.08 13.11 2.39
CA GLY A 287 -8.38 13.28 0.97
C GLY A 287 -8.06 14.67 0.43
N PRO A 288 -8.46 15.78 1.10
CA PRO A 288 -8.13 17.12 0.67
C PRO A 288 -6.61 17.37 0.55
N VAL A 289 -5.82 16.82 1.49
CA VAL A 289 -4.35 16.93 1.50
C VAL A 289 -3.77 16.23 0.27
N MET A 290 -4.19 14.99 0.03
CA MET A 290 -3.76 14.18 -1.11
C MET A 290 -4.10 14.83 -2.47
N LEU A 291 -5.30 15.41 -2.58
CA LEU A 291 -5.74 16.12 -3.78
C LEU A 291 -4.90 17.37 -4.03
N GLN A 292 -4.51 18.12 -2.98
CA GLN A 292 -3.61 19.25 -3.15
C GLN A 292 -2.21 18.81 -3.60
N ILE A 293 -1.66 17.75 -3.01
CA ILE A 293 -0.36 17.19 -3.41
C ILE A 293 -0.38 16.79 -4.89
N SER A 294 -1.42 16.06 -5.33
CA SER A 294 -1.59 15.66 -6.73
C SER A 294 -1.71 16.88 -7.66
N ARG A 295 -2.46 17.91 -7.26
CA ARG A 295 -2.62 19.14 -8.05
C ARG A 295 -1.30 19.90 -8.19
N ILE A 296 -0.53 20.04 -7.10
CA ILE A 296 0.76 20.73 -7.11
C ILE A 296 1.74 19.98 -8.01
N PHE A 297 1.81 18.65 -7.86
CA PHE A 297 2.63 17.81 -8.72
C PHE A 297 2.29 17.99 -10.20
N GLN A 298 1.01 17.89 -10.57
CA GLN A 298 0.57 18.05 -11.96
C GLN A 298 0.84 19.45 -12.51
N THR A 299 0.77 20.49 -11.67
CA THR A 299 1.02 21.87 -12.10
C THR A 299 2.49 22.08 -12.43
N LEU A 300 3.37 21.59 -11.56
CA LEU A 300 4.82 21.75 -11.74
C LEU A 300 5.38 20.84 -12.84
N ASN A 301 4.82 19.64 -13.03
CA ASN A 301 5.28 18.71 -14.06
C ASN A 301 4.75 19.04 -15.46
N ARG A 302 3.84 20.02 -15.58
CA ARG A 302 3.36 20.58 -16.85
C ARG A 302 4.15 21.80 -17.34
N THR A 303 5.02 22.35 -16.49
CA THR A 303 5.80 23.57 -16.75
C THR A 303 7.23 23.19 -17.11
#